data_AF-A0A328RSR7-F1
#
_entry.id   AF-A0A328RSR7-F1
#
_cell.length_a   1.000
_cell.length_b   1.000
_cell.length_c   1.000
_cell.angle_alpha   90.00
_cell.angle_beta   90.00
_cell.angle_gamma   90.00
#
_symmetry.space_group_name_H-M   'P 1'
#
loop_
_entity.id
_entity.type
_entity.pdbx_description
1 polymer ?
#
loop_
_entity_poly.entity_id
_entity_poly.type
_entity_poly.pdbx_seq_one_letter_code
_entity_poly.pdbx_strand_id
1 'polypeptide(L)'
;MTSNIFTPEEVYHFNHLSFGEALVNLEQGFEVSRQGWNGKGMSLKLLCDVSLGNFQLDPDHNEELFTLQHHMDSIILLQTSDNCMVPWCPSQTDILADDWYIHSKE
;
A
#
# COMPACT_ATOMS: atom_id res chain seq x y z
N MET A 1 36.54 20.49 -3.77
CA MET A 1 35.71 19.94 -2.68
C MET A 1 34.43 20.75 -2.65
N THR A 2 33.46 20.41 -3.50
CA THR A 2 32.15 21.05 -3.50
C THR A 2 31.25 20.26 -2.57
N SER A 3 30.99 20.84 -1.41
CA SER A 3 29.98 20.42 -0.45
C SER A 3 28.61 20.52 -1.13
N ASN A 4 27.98 19.37 -1.40
CA ASN A 4 26.57 19.33 -1.73
C ASN A 4 25.77 19.60 -0.45
N ILE A 5 25.28 20.83 -0.35
CA ILE A 5 24.30 21.24 0.66
C ILE A 5 22.97 20.67 0.20
N PHE A 6 22.54 19.56 0.82
CA PHE A 6 21.18 19.06 0.66
C PHE A 6 20.26 19.81 1.63
N THR A 7 19.12 20.29 1.12
CA THR A 7 18.06 20.93 1.90
C THR A 7 17.31 19.89 2.75
N PRO A 8 16.70 20.27 3.89
CA PRO A 8 16.10 19.31 4.83
C PRO A 8 14.84 18.58 4.35
N GLU A 9 14.24 18.99 3.23
CA GLU A 9 12.90 18.52 2.82
C GLU A 9 12.90 17.26 1.93
N GLU A 10 14.04 16.73 1.50
CA GLU A 10 14.08 15.57 0.57
C GLU A 10 15.13 14.52 0.96
N VAL A 11 15.35 14.31 2.26
CA VAL A 11 16.20 13.19 2.70
C VAL A 11 15.34 11.94 2.81
N TYR A 12 15.05 11.32 1.66
CA TYR A 12 14.64 9.91 1.62
C TYR A 12 15.83 9.08 2.11
N HIS A 13 15.85 8.71 3.40
CA HIS A 13 16.71 7.63 3.84
C HIS A 13 16.19 6.34 3.20
N PHE A 14 16.76 5.99 2.05
CA PHE A 14 16.60 4.69 1.41
C PHE A 14 17.31 3.64 2.26
N ASN A 15 16.74 3.33 3.42
CA ASN A 15 17.05 2.07 4.07
C ASN A 15 16.30 1.01 3.28
N HIS A 16 17.05 0.25 2.50
CA HIS A 16 16.57 -0.94 1.80
C HIS A 16 16.09 -1.96 2.83
N LEU A 17 14.77 -2.16 2.88
CA LEU A 17 14.10 -3.07 3.80
C LEU A 17 13.85 -4.42 3.11
N SER A 18 13.90 -5.49 3.90
CA SER A 18 13.33 -6.78 3.52
C SER A 18 11.79 -6.73 3.44
N PHE A 19 11.19 -7.71 2.75
CA PHE A 19 9.73 -7.87 2.75
C PHE A 19 9.13 -7.97 4.17
N GLY A 20 9.81 -8.66 5.09
CA GLY A 20 9.34 -8.79 6.48
C GLY A 20 9.31 -7.46 7.23
N GLU A 21 10.33 -6.64 7.06
CA GLU A 21 10.37 -5.28 7.62
C GLU A 21 9.32 -4.37 6.98
N ALA A 22 9.09 -4.50 5.67
CA ALA A 22 8.03 -3.79 4.98
C ALA A 22 6.65 -4.14 5.56
N LEU A 23 6.39 -5.41 5.87
CA LEU A 23 5.15 -5.86 6.51
C LEU A 23 4.97 -5.27 7.92
N VAL A 24 6.02 -5.27 8.74
CA VAL A 24 5.98 -4.64 10.08
C VAL A 24 5.62 -3.16 9.98
N ASN A 25 6.12 -2.45 8.97
CA ASN A 25 5.80 -1.05 8.76
C ASN A 25 4.36 -0.84 8.25
N LEU A 26 3.87 -1.74 7.39
CA LEU A 26 2.45 -1.77 6.97
C LEU A 26 1.52 -1.95 8.18
N GLU A 27 1.85 -2.84 9.11
CA GLU A 27 1.09 -3.06 10.36
C GLU A 27 1.10 -1.82 11.27
N GLN A 28 2.15 -1.00 11.20
CA GLN A 28 2.22 0.31 11.89
C GLN A 28 1.49 1.43 11.13
N GLY A 29 0.84 1.10 10.02
CA GLY A 29 0.07 2.03 9.19
C GLY A 29 0.95 2.98 8.36
N PHE A 30 2.18 2.60 8.06
CA PHE A 30 2.98 3.25 7.03
C PHE A 30 2.64 2.69 5.65
N GLU A 31 2.91 3.48 4.62
CA GLU A 31 2.87 3.01 3.24
C GLU A 31 4.28 2.61 2.81
N VAL A 32 4.38 1.52 2.06
CA VAL A 32 5.67 0.97 1.60
C VAL A 32 5.67 0.74 0.10
N SER A 33 6.84 0.83 -0.51
CA SER A 33 7.01 0.63 -1.95
C SER A 33 8.30 -0.12 -2.24
N ARG A 34 8.38 -0.71 -3.42
CA ARG A 34 9.63 -1.26 -3.97
C ARG A 34 10.27 -0.28 -4.94
N GLN A 35 11.59 -0.22 -4.94
CA GLN A 35 12.33 0.57 -5.92
C GLN A 35 12.23 -0.04 -7.33
N GLY A 36 12.20 -1.36 -7.44
CA GLY A 36 12.17 -2.13 -8.68
C GLY A 36 10.80 -2.23 -9.35
N TRP A 37 9.77 -1.57 -8.82
CA TRP A 37 8.47 -1.50 -9.48
C TRP A 37 8.50 -0.55 -10.69
N ASN A 38 7.78 -0.92 -11.74
CA ASN A 38 7.77 -0.22 -13.03
C ASN A 38 6.90 1.07 -13.07
N GLY A 39 6.68 1.73 -11.92
CA GLY A 39 5.81 2.90 -11.85
C GLY A 39 6.18 3.83 -10.70
N LYS A 40 6.21 5.14 -10.98
CA LYS A 40 6.18 6.16 -9.92
C LYS A 40 4.79 6.17 -9.29
N GLY A 41 4.71 6.33 -7.97
CA GLY A 41 3.44 6.44 -7.25
C GLY A 41 2.75 5.11 -6.94
N MET A 42 3.45 3.98 -7.06
CA MET A 42 2.95 2.69 -6.60
C MET A 42 3.32 2.47 -5.13
N SER A 43 2.36 2.22 -4.25
CA SER A 43 2.57 1.93 -2.83
C SER A 43 1.59 0.87 -2.32
N LEU A 44 2.00 0.16 -1.26
CA LEU A 44 1.13 -0.72 -0.49
C LEU A 44 0.59 0.00 0.72
N LYS A 45 -0.65 -0.34 1.07
CA LYS A 45 -1.31 0.08 2.29
C LYS A 45 -2.07 -1.08 2.91
N LEU A 46 -1.97 -1.24 4.22
CA LEU A 46 -2.78 -2.17 4.98
C LEU A 46 -4.09 -1.48 5.40
N LEU A 47 -5.22 -2.07 5.04
CA LEU A 47 -6.53 -1.65 5.50
C LEU A 47 -7.06 -2.70 6.49
N CYS A 48 -7.19 -2.30 7.75
CA CYS A 48 -7.72 -3.14 8.82
C CYS A 48 -9.21 -2.89 9.03
N ASP A 49 -9.96 -3.93 9.43
CA ASP A 49 -11.37 -3.87 9.82
C ASP A 49 -12.25 -3.09 8.84
N VAL A 50 -12.25 -3.53 7.58
CA VAL A 50 -12.99 -2.83 6.52
C VAL A 50 -14.48 -3.04 6.72
N SER A 51 -15.15 -1.99 7.22
CA SER A 51 -16.60 -1.92 7.21
C SER A 51 -17.05 -1.50 5.81
N LEU A 52 -17.53 -2.45 5.02
CA LEU A 52 -18.11 -2.22 3.70
C LEU A 52 -19.53 -1.66 3.85
N GLY A 53 -19.65 -0.51 4.52
CA GLY A 53 -20.94 0.04 4.94
C GLY A 53 -21.89 0.36 3.79
N ASN A 54 -21.39 0.58 2.57
CA ASN A 54 -22.20 1.04 1.43
C ASN A 54 -21.70 0.49 0.08
N PHE A 55 -21.37 -0.81 -0.03
CA PHE A 55 -21.09 -1.38 -1.35
C PHE A 55 -22.41 -1.67 -2.06
N GLN A 56 -22.75 -0.86 -3.06
CA GLN A 56 -23.91 -1.10 -3.92
C GLN A 56 -23.47 -2.09 -5.01
N LEU A 57 -23.77 -3.37 -4.81
CA LEU A 57 -23.70 -4.36 -5.87
C LEU A 57 -24.81 -4.00 -6.87
N ASP A 58 -24.41 -3.71 -8.10
CA ASP A 58 -25.20 -3.45 -9.32
C ASP A 58 -26.74 -3.33 -9.17
N PRO A 59 -27.34 -2.15 -9.44
CA PRO A 59 -28.79 -1.94 -9.35
C PRO A 59 -29.63 -2.77 -10.33
N ASP A 60 -29.02 -3.41 -11.33
CA ASP A 60 -29.77 -4.23 -12.30
C ASP A 60 -30.17 -5.62 -11.76
N HIS A 61 -29.72 -6.04 -10.57
CA HIS A 61 -30.02 -7.36 -9.99
C HIS A 61 -30.58 -7.25 -8.56
N ASN A 62 -31.89 -7.04 -8.48
CA ASN A 62 -32.76 -7.11 -7.29
C ASN A 62 -32.39 -6.19 -6.12
N GLU A 63 -33.27 -5.20 -5.90
CA GLU A 63 -33.30 -4.20 -4.83
C GLU A 63 -33.52 -4.77 -3.41
N GLU A 64 -33.00 -5.94 -3.07
CA GLU A 64 -32.73 -6.24 -1.67
C GLU A 64 -31.33 -5.72 -1.39
N LEU A 65 -31.28 -4.47 -0.89
CA LEU A 65 -30.15 -3.93 -0.15
C LEU A 65 -29.90 -4.88 1.03
N PHE A 66 -29.21 -5.98 0.77
CA PHE A 66 -28.59 -6.78 1.79
C PHE A 66 -27.59 -5.84 2.44
N THR A 67 -28.00 -5.23 3.54
CA THR A 67 -27.11 -4.60 4.51
C THR A 67 -26.37 -5.74 5.19
N LEU A 68 -25.62 -6.51 4.41
CA LEU A 68 -24.68 -7.43 4.97
C LEU A 68 -23.62 -6.55 5.59
N GLN A 69 -23.64 -6.47 6.92
CA GLN A 69 -22.47 -6.10 7.72
C GLN A 69 -21.38 -7.14 7.43
N HIS A 70 -20.83 -7.08 6.23
CA HIS A 70 -19.71 -7.87 5.81
C HIS A 70 -18.48 -7.19 6.40
N HIS A 71 -18.00 -7.79 7.48
CA HIS A 71 -16.65 -7.55 7.94
C HIS A 71 -15.71 -8.24 6.95
N MET A 72 -14.89 -7.46 6.27
CA MET A 72 -13.76 -8.00 5.53
C MET A 72 -12.55 -7.95 6.45
N ASP A 73 -11.86 -9.09 6.56
CA ASP A 73 -10.57 -9.15 7.25
C ASP A 73 -9.56 -8.20 6.59
N SER A 74 -8.48 -7.93 7.31
CA SER A 74 -7.44 -7.00 6.87
C SER A 74 -6.91 -7.36 5.48
N ILE A 75 -6.77 -6.35 4.62
CA ILE A 75 -6.33 -6.53 3.23
C ILE A 75 -5.19 -5.56 2.92
N ILE A 76 -4.20 -6.04 2.17
CA ILE A 76 -3.17 -5.17 1.59
C ILE A 76 -3.66 -4.72 0.23
N LEU A 77 -3.72 -3.41 0.03
CA LEU A 77 -4.05 -2.79 -1.23
C LEU A 77 -2.79 -2.24 -1.88
N LEU A 78 -2.70 -2.38 -3.19
CA LEU A 78 -1.74 -1.69 -4.04
C LEU A 78 -2.43 -0.48 -4.66
N GLN A 79 -1.86 0.70 -4.45
CA GLN A 79 -2.10 1.85 -5.32
C GLN A 79 -1.31 1.64 -6.60
N THR A 80 -1.99 1.56 -7.75
CA THR A 80 -1.34 1.46 -9.05
C THR A 80 -0.85 2.83 -9.52
N SER A 81 0.00 2.86 -10.54
CA SER A 81 0.42 4.11 -11.19
C SER A 81 -0.73 4.95 -11.75
N ASP A 82 -1.88 4.32 -11.98
CA ASP A 82 -3.11 4.96 -12.46
C ASP A 82 -4.03 5.43 -11.32
N ASN A 83 -3.51 5.44 -10.08
CA ASN A 83 -4.24 5.77 -8.85
C ASN A 83 -5.46 4.88 -8.55
N CYS A 84 -5.44 3.62 -9.02
CA CYS A 84 -6.43 2.63 -8.65
C CYS A 84 -5.98 1.85 -7.40
N MET A 85 -6.90 1.55 -6.50
CA MET A 85 -6.64 0.67 -5.35
C MET A 85 -7.11 -0.75 -5.68
N VAL A 86 -6.19 -1.70 -5.65
CA VAL A 86 -6.50 -3.11 -5.95
C VAL A 86 -6.00 -4.03 -4.84
N PRO A 87 -6.72 -5.11 -4.51
CA PRO A 87 -6.18 -6.18 -3.66
C PRO A 87 -4.82 -6.66 -4.17
N TRP A 88 -3.85 -6.72 -3.28
CA TRP A 88 -2.50 -7.12 -3.62
C TRP A 88 -2.12 -8.43 -2.94
N CYS A 89 -1.54 -9.33 -3.72
CA CYS A 89 -0.95 -10.57 -3.25
C CYS A 89 0.53 -10.55 -3.60
N PRO A 90 1.45 -10.71 -2.63
CA PRO A 90 2.88 -10.69 -2.90
C PRO A 90 3.26 -11.86 -3.82
N SER A 91 3.98 -11.56 -4.90
CA SER A 91 4.64 -12.60 -5.70
C SER A 91 5.88 -13.13 -4.97
N GLN A 92 6.43 -14.26 -5.43
CA GLN A 92 7.71 -14.76 -4.90
C GLN A 92 8.84 -13.72 -5.07
N THR A 93 8.82 -12.94 -6.16
CA THR A 93 9.80 -11.88 -6.39
C THR A 93 9.61 -10.68 -5.47
N ASP A 94 8.43 -10.47 -4.90
CA ASP A 94 8.19 -9.44 -3.89
C ASP A 94 8.70 -9.89 -2.52
N ILE A 95 8.43 -11.16 -2.16
CA ILE A 95 8.84 -11.75 -0.88
C ILE A 95 10.37 -11.81 -0.75
N LEU A 96 11.08 -12.12 -1.84
CA LEU A 96 12.54 -12.24 -1.85
C LEU A 96 13.27 -10.92 -2.04
N ALA A 97 12.55 -9.81 -2.18
CA ALA A 97 13.15 -8.52 -2.42
C ALA A 97 13.62 -7.82 -1.14
N ASP A 98 14.70 -7.06 -1.29
CA ASP A 98 15.33 -6.23 -0.27
C ASP A 98 15.28 -4.73 -0.62
N ASP A 99 14.56 -4.36 -1.66
CA ASP A 99 14.47 -2.99 -2.18
C ASP A 99 13.23 -2.22 -1.70
N TRP A 100 12.67 -2.62 -0.56
CA TRP A 100 11.52 -1.97 0.03
C TRP A 100 11.90 -0.69 0.77
N TYR A 101 11.01 0.30 0.79
CA TYR A 101 11.18 1.54 1.55
C TYR A 101 9.84 2.10 2.02
N ILE A 102 9.89 2.94 3.06
CA ILE A 102 8.73 3.57 3.69
C ILE A 102 8.53 4.97 3.11
N HIS A 103 7.28 5.37 2.87
CA HIS A 103 6.93 6.77 2.63
C HIS A 103 6.80 7.51 3.96
N SER A 104 7.44 8.69 4.08
CA SER A 104 7.26 9.55 5.24
C SER A 104 5.80 9.97 5.36
N LYS A 105 5.22 9.87 6.56
CA LYS A 105 3.94 10.53 6.87
C LYS A 105 4.18 12.04 6.92
N GLU A 106 3.54 12.79 6.03
CA GLU A 106 3.28 14.22 6.25
C GLU A 106 2.35 14.43 7.46
#